data_AF-A0A7T4TA14-F1
#
_entry.id   AF-A0A7T4TA14-F1
#
_cell.length_a   1.000
_cell.length_b   1.000
_cell.length_c   1.000
_cell.angle_alpha   90.00
_cell.angle_beta   90.00
_cell.angle_gamma   90.00
#
_symmetry.space_group_name_H-M   'P 1'
#
loop_
_entity.id
_entity.type
_entity.pdbx_description
1 polymer ?
#
loop_
_entity_poly.entity_id
_entity_poly.type
_entity_poly.pdbx_seq_one_letter_code
_entity_poly.pdbx_strand_id
1 'polypeptide(L)'
;MPQMHLDTARITWLHTPTLNVRTAARRIGILLFDGFWLLGPGTVVEMFQSANELSGSRAGEEPPYEVQFLSMDGGSVASSSSARIWTDRIDTRFGSGFDVLFIAGGYGAHAAARDERLLGWLRAVQARTRAIETIGEGRLVLEAAGPTDHDGLQMNRYPGGASSEAALSASNDRHDCARAALMFIKRDLGAELARSVADRVMPGMAATWVPLPAEGGTLSVAEKIRAAARWMEANCDRPVSVADAAQVAAMSERNFLRRFKHEMQVTPSDYLLQVRLRIACNFLTETELPVDKIARRSGTGNGDRLAKIFRKRMALSPTEYRARSRVANEA
;
A
#
# COMPACT_ATOMS: atom_id res chain seq x y z
N MET A 1 -61.43 21.71 10.47
CA MET A 1 -60.57 22.06 11.61
C MET A 1 -60.32 20.78 12.41
N PRO A 2 -59.09 20.49 12.85
CA PRO A 2 -57.95 19.95 12.08
C PRO A 2 -57.52 18.56 12.65
N GLN A 3 -56.70 17.71 12.03
CA GLN A 3 -55.24 17.78 11.78
C GLN A 3 -54.89 16.66 10.77
N MET A 4 -54.27 16.95 9.62
CA MET A 4 -52.82 16.91 9.39
C MET A 4 -52.09 15.73 10.05
N HIS A 5 -51.76 14.71 9.27
CA HIS A 5 -50.37 14.24 9.22
C HIS A 5 -50.02 13.76 7.82
N LEU A 6 -49.00 14.43 7.26
CA LEU A 6 -48.39 14.17 5.97
C LEU A 6 -47.67 12.83 6.04
N ASP A 7 -48.15 11.84 5.29
CA ASP A 7 -47.38 10.67 4.94
C ASP A 7 -46.50 11.04 3.75
N THR A 8 -45.31 11.57 4.04
CA THR A 8 -44.29 11.87 3.03
C THR A 8 -42.92 11.63 3.62
N ALA A 9 -42.24 10.61 3.10
CA ALA A 9 -40.83 10.59 2.69
C ALA A 9 -40.21 9.20 2.95
N ARG A 10 -39.89 8.41 1.92
CA ARG A 10 -38.71 8.52 1.05
C ARG A 10 -37.38 8.09 1.73
N ILE A 11 -36.87 6.95 1.23
CA ILE A 11 -35.45 6.58 1.05
C ILE A 11 -34.75 6.24 2.41
N THR A 12 -33.88 5.24 2.62
CA THR A 12 -32.89 4.58 1.78
C THR A 12 -32.32 3.39 2.55
N TRP A 13 -31.95 2.36 1.80
CA TRP A 13 -30.88 1.42 2.13
C TRP A 13 -29.70 2.05 2.88
N LEU A 14 -29.39 1.51 4.06
CA LEU A 14 -28.03 1.47 4.59
C LEU A 14 -27.78 0.04 5.03
N HIS A 15 -27.14 -0.74 4.15
CA HIS A 15 -26.37 -1.88 4.59
C HIS A 15 -25.24 -1.36 5.48
N THR A 16 -25.47 -1.39 6.79
CA THR A 16 -24.39 -1.37 7.78
C THR A 16 -23.52 -2.59 7.49
N PRO A 17 -22.22 -2.45 7.17
CA PRO A 17 -21.35 -3.60 7.15
C PRO A 17 -21.27 -4.08 8.61
N THR A 18 -21.94 -5.19 8.88
CA THR A 18 -21.88 -5.91 10.15
C THR A 18 -20.41 -6.09 10.54
N LEU A 19 -20.06 -5.60 11.73
CA LEU A 19 -18.84 -5.97 12.44
C LEU A 19 -18.72 -7.49 12.39
N ASN A 20 -17.78 -7.98 11.59
CA ASN A 20 -17.60 -9.41 11.40
C ASN A 20 -16.94 -9.94 12.68
N VAL A 21 -17.74 -10.45 13.61
CA VAL A 21 -17.29 -11.11 14.84
C VAL A 21 -16.58 -12.39 14.42
N ARG A 22 -15.26 -12.32 14.23
CA ARG A 22 -14.41 -13.52 14.15
C ARG A 22 -14.10 -13.94 15.58
N THR A 23 -14.40 -15.19 15.90
CA THR A 23 -14.25 -15.84 17.22
C THR A 23 -12.83 -16.24 17.57
N ALA A 24 -11.84 -16.02 16.70
CA ALA A 24 -10.44 -16.36 16.93
C ALA A 24 -9.53 -15.16 16.62
N ALA A 25 -8.48 -15.00 17.44
CA ALA A 25 -7.47 -13.96 17.25
C ALA A 25 -6.85 -14.00 15.85
N ARG A 26 -6.64 -12.82 15.24
CA ARG A 26 -6.00 -12.70 13.93
C ARG A 26 -4.50 -12.96 14.06
N ARG A 27 -3.94 -13.77 13.17
CA ARG A 27 -2.55 -14.25 13.28
C ARG A 27 -1.60 -13.34 12.52
N ILE A 28 -0.69 -12.70 13.24
CA ILE A 28 0.35 -11.82 12.70
C ILE A 28 1.70 -12.50 12.86
N GLY A 29 2.31 -12.90 11.74
CA GLY A 29 3.64 -13.49 11.72
C GLY A 29 4.70 -12.42 11.45
N ILE A 30 5.84 -12.50 12.12
CA ILE A 30 7.01 -11.66 11.84
C ILE A 30 8.22 -12.58 11.64
N LEU A 31 8.59 -12.78 10.38
CA LEU A 31 9.71 -13.61 9.96
C LEU A 31 11.04 -12.90 10.22
N LEU A 32 11.87 -13.51 11.06
CA LEU A 32 13.23 -13.10 11.40
C LEU A 32 14.25 -14.11 10.86
N PHE A 33 15.46 -13.62 10.64
CA PHE A 33 16.65 -14.39 10.28
C PHE A 33 17.87 -13.72 10.92
N ASP A 34 19.00 -14.43 10.99
CA ASP A 34 20.20 -13.88 11.63
C ASP A 34 20.68 -12.59 10.93
N GLY A 35 21.02 -11.57 11.70
CA GLY A 35 21.42 -10.26 11.18
C GLY A 35 20.26 -9.36 10.72
N PHE A 36 19.04 -9.61 11.20
CA PHE A 36 17.90 -8.73 10.94
C PHE A 36 18.05 -7.35 11.63
N TRP A 37 17.43 -6.31 11.09
CA TRP A 37 17.34 -5.00 11.77
C TRP A 37 16.22 -4.98 12.81
N LEU A 38 16.56 -4.64 14.06
CA LEU A 38 15.64 -4.77 15.20
C LEU A 38 14.43 -3.81 15.14
N LEU A 39 14.65 -2.57 14.68
CA LEU A 39 13.67 -1.49 14.83
C LEU A 39 12.33 -1.80 14.17
N GLY A 40 12.34 -2.24 12.90
CA GLY A 40 11.11 -2.47 12.14
C GLY A 40 10.21 -3.56 12.74
N PRO A 41 10.70 -4.79 12.96
CA PRO A 41 9.97 -5.84 13.67
C PRO A 41 9.46 -5.38 15.04
N GLY A 42 10.28 -4.67 15.81
CA GLY A 42 9.88 -4.11 17.11
C GLY A 42 8.71 -3.14 16.99
N THR A 43 8.75 -2.22 16.02
CA THR A 43 7.65 -1.28 15.77
C THR A 43 6.36 -1.98 15.36
N VAL A 44 6.43 -3.01 14.50
CA VAL A 44 5.25 -3.77 14.10
C VAL A 44 4.60 -4.47 15.30
N VAL A 45 5.39 -5.13 16.14
CA VAL A 45 4.88 -5.76 17.37
C VAL A 45 4.23 -4.72 18.27
N GLU A 46 4.91 -3.60 18.51
CA GLU A 46 4.41 -2.55 19.41
C GLU A 46 3.07 -1.99 18.95
N MET A 47 2.86 -1.84 17.64
CA MET A 47 1.57 -1.39 17.07
C MET A 47 0.44 -2.39 17.35
N PHE A 48 0.66 -3.69 17.09
CA PHE A 48 -0.37 -4.70 17.33
C PHE A 48 -0.62 -4.96 18.83
N GLN A 49 0.42 -4.88 19.67
CA GLN A 49 0.26 -4.99 21.12
C GLN A 49 -0.48 -3.79 21.71
N SER A 50 -0.14 -2.58 21.29
CA SER A 50 -0.91 -1.37 21.65
C SER A 50 -2.37 -1.50 21.20
N ALA A 51 -2.64 -2.10 20.03
CA ALA A 51 -4.00 -2.35 19.57
C ALA A 51 -4.74 -3.36 20.46
N ASN A 52 -4.08 -4.43 20.90
CA ASN A 52 -4.64 -5.40 21.84
C ASN A 52 -5.02 -4.71 23.16
N GLU A 53 -4.11 -3.94 23.75
CA GLU A 53 -4.35 -3.23 25.01
C GLU A 53 -5.50 -2.21 24.91
N LEU A 54 -5.55 -1.44 23.81
CA LEU A 54 -6.56 -0.41 23.59
C LEU A 54 -7.93 -0.97 23.18
N SER A 55 -7.97 -2.18 22.62
CA SER A 55 -9.23 -2.82 22.21
C SER A 55 -10.13 -3.20 23.38
N GLY A 56 -9.61 -3.12 24.61
CA GLY A 56 -10.40 -3.27 25.82
C GLY A 56 -10.98 -4.68 25.93
N SER A 57 -10.13 -5.68 26.17
CA SER A 57 -10.61 -7.01 26.55
C SER A 57 -11.54 -6.89 27.75
N ARG A 58 -12.87 -7.03 27.53
CA ARG A 58 -13.79 -7.36 28.62
C ARG A 58 -13.26 -8.63 29.28
N ALA A 59 -13.38 -8.74 30.60
CA ALA A 59 -12.91 -9.92 31.32
C ALA A 59 -13.45 -11.21 30.65
N GLY A 60 -12.56 -11.96 29.98
CA GLY A 60 -12.89 -13.19 29.24
C GLY A 60 -12.82 -13.12 27.71
N GLU A 61 -12.63 -11.96 27.08
CA GLU A 61 -12.44 -11.85 25.62
C GLU A 61 -10.96 -11.98 25.21
N GLU A 62 -10.68 -12.85 24.25
CA GLU A 62 -9.34 -13.01 23.67
C GLU A 62 -8.89 -11.75 22.92
N PRO A 63 -7.58 -11.43 22.93
CA PRO A 63 -7.06 -10.29 22.20
C PRO A 63 -7.32 -10.42 20.69
N PRO A 64 -7.55 -9.30 19.97
CA PRO A 64 -7.88 -9.34 18.55
C PRO A 64 -6.73 -9.82 17.65
N TYR A 65 -5.47 -9.72 18.13
CA TYR A 65 -4.29 -10.15 17.41
C TYR A 65 -3.42 -11.10 18.25
N GLU A 66 -2.99 -12.19 17.62
CA GLU A 66 -1.92 -13.06 18.07
C GLU A 66 -0.66 -12.73 17.24
N VAL A 67 0.38 -12.20 17.89
CA VAL A 67 1.61 -11.77 17.21
C VAL A 67 2.76 -12.71 17.57
N GLN A 68 3.44 -13.26 16.56
CA GLN A 68 4.50 -14.26 16.76
C GLN A 68 5.75 -13.90 15.95
N PHE A 69 6.92 -14.03 16.58
CA PHE A 69 8.20 -14.00 15.88
C PHE A 69 8.55 -15.40 15.38
N LEU A 70 8.97 -15.49 14.13
CA LEU A 70 9.19 -16.75 13.44
C LEU A 70 10.62 -16.81 12.90
N SER A 71 11.25 -17.98 12.93
CA SER A 71 12.50 -18.22 12.20
C SER A 71 12.59 -19.67 11.73
N MET A 72 13.48 -19.95 10.79
CA MET A 72 13.60 -21.27 10.17
C MET A 72 13.77 -22.40 11.20
N ASP A 73 14.65 -22.19 12.18
CA ASP A 73 14.96 -23.21 13.20
C ASP A 73 14.35 -22.89 14.58
N GLY A 74 13.78 -21.71 14.77
CA GLY A 74 13.26 -21.24 16.06
C GLY A 74 14.37 -20.89 17.05
N GLY A 75 13.98 -20.57 18.27
CA GLY A 75 14.91 -20.19 19.33
C GLY A 75 15.46 -18.77 19.15
N SER A 76 16.69 -18.56 19.60
CA SER A 76 17.27 -17.21 19.75
C SER A 76 17.96 -16.73 18.48
N VAL A 77 17.38 -15.75 17.79
CA VAL A 77 17.93 -15.12 16.57
C VAL A 77 18.57 -13.79 16.91
N ALA A 78 19.79 -13.52 16.43
CA ALA A 78 20.49 -12.27 16.69
C ALA A 78 20.14 -11.20 15.64
N SER A 79 19.90 -9.98 16.10
CA SER A 79 19.80 -8.80 15.25
C SER A 79 21.19 -8.30 14.86
N SER A 80 21.25 -7.38 13.88
CA SER A 80 22.47 -6.68 13.51
C SER A 80 23.05 -5.79 14.63
N SER A 81 22.30 -5.56 15.71
CA SER A 81 22.70 -4.79 16.89
C SER A 81 22.98 -5.68 18.10
N SER A 82 23.22 -6.98 17.88
CA SER A 82 23.52 -8.01 18.89
C SER A 82 22.39 -8.30 19.90
N ALA A 83 21.25 -7.62 19.79
CA ALA A 83 20.05 -7.98 20.55
C ALA A 83 19.52 -9.31 20.02
N ARG A 84 19.05 -10.19 20.92
CA ARG A 84 18.54 -11.50 20.53
C ARG A 84 17.05 -11.59 20.80
N ILE A 85 16.29 -12.08 19.83
CA ILE A 85 14.85 -12.29 19.93
C ILE A 85 14.56 -13.78 19.90
N TRP A 86 13.69 -14.23 20.81
CA TRP A 86 13.21 -15.60 20.81
C TRP A 86 12.11 -15.76 19.77
N THR A 87 12.18 -16.84 19.00
CA THR A 87 11.30 -17.09 17.86
C THR A 87 10.74 -18.50 17.91
N ASP A 88 9.52 -18.65 17.41
CA ASP A 88 8.95 -19.96 17.14
C ASP A 88 9.57 -20.52 15.85
N ARG A 89 9.79 -21.84 15.88
CA ARG A 89 10.30 -22.53 14.70
C ARG A 89 9.23 -22.62 13.65
N ILE A 90 9.58 -22.18 12.45
CA ILE A 90 8.77 -22.37 11.26
C ILE A 90 8.72 -23.87 10.93
N ASP A 91 7.56 -24.47 11.14
CA ASP A 91 7.28 -25.83 10.74
C ASP A 91 5.86 -25.98 10.14
N THR A 92 5.50 -27.22 9.79
CA THR A 92 4.21 -27.54 9.15
C THR A 92 2.99 -27.20 10.01
N ARG A 93 3.15 -26.86 11.31
CA ARG A 93 2.06 -26.40 12.17
C ARG A 93 1.53 -25.02 11.80
N PHE A 94 2.26 -24.24 11.00
CA PHE A 94 1.72 -23.01 10.38
C PHE A 94 0.79 -23.29 9.18
N GLY A 95 0.26 -24.51 9.07
CA GLY A 95 -0.59 -24.96 7.98
C GLY A 95 -1.84 -24.12 7.72
N SER A 96 -2.28 -23.29 8.67
CA SER A 96 -3.40 -22.34 8.51
C SER A 96 -3.02 -20.96 7.95
N GLY A 97 -1.74 -20.68 7.73
CA GLY A 97 -1.26 -19.38 7.23
C GLY A 97 -1.44 -18.23 8.23
N PHE A 98 -1.29 -17.00 7.74
CA PHE A 98 -1.38 -15.77 8.53
C PHE A 98 -2.39 -14.78 7.94
N ASP A 99 -2.99 -13.95 8.78
CA ASP A 99 -3.75 -12.78 8.32
C ASP A 99 -2.78 -11.74 7.74
N VAL A 100 -1.60 -11.59 8.34
CA VAL A 100 -0.48 -10.79 7.81
C VAL A 100 0.85 -11.45 8.18
N LEU A 101 1.76 -11.57 7.23
CA LEU A 101 3.15 -11.98 7.47
C LEU A 101 4.08 -10.82 7.13
N PHE A 102 4.85 -10.34 8.11
CA PHE A 102 5.92 -9.37 7.92
C PHE A 102 7.24 -10.09 7.74
N ILE A 103 8.03 -9.70 6.74
CA ILE A 103 9.39 -10.21 6.51
C ILE A 103 10.38 -9.13 6.94
N ALA A 104 11.17 -9.43 7.98
CA ALA A 104 12.19 -8.50 8.45
C ALA A 104 13.26 -8.23 7.38
N GLY A 105 13.90 -7.07 7.46
CA GLY A 105 15.04 -6.69 6.64
C GLY A 105 16.35 -6.74 7.42
N GLY A 106 17.37 -6.05 6.89
CA GLY A 106 18.72 -6.04 7.44
C GLY A 106 19.74 -6.83 6.63
N TYR A 107 21.00 -6.75 7.03
CA TYR A 107 22.13 -7.31 6.29
C TYR A 107 22.01 -8.83 6.09
N GLY A 108 21.36 -9.53 7.02
CA GLY A 108 21.04 -10.95 6.92
C GLY A 108 20.13 -11.34 5.76
N ALA A 109 19.40 -10.39 5.16
CA ALA A 109 18.42 -10.67 4.12
C ALA A 109 19.05 -11.32 2.87
N HIS A 110 20.31 -10.99 2.55
CA HIS A 110 21.02 -11.60 1.44
C HIS A 110 21.31 -13.09 1.66
N ALA A 111 21.63 -13.47 2.90
CA ALA A 111 21.84 -14.87 3.26
C ALA A 111 20.50 -15.62 3.29
N ALA A 112 19.47 -15.01 3.89
CA ALA A 112 18.12 -15.56 3.92
C ALA A 112 17.51 -15.76 2.52
N ALA A 113 17.79 -14.85 1.58
CA ALA A 113 17.37 -14.96 0.18
C ALA A 113 18.08 -16.08 -0.60
N ARG A 114 19.06 -16.77 0.00
CA ARG A 114 19.73 -17.95 -0.57
C ARG A 114 19.42 -19.24 0.19
N ASP A 115 18.63 -19.15 1.27
CA ASP A 115 18.25 -20.31 2.06
C ASP A 115 17.04 -21.01 1.43
N GLU A 116 17.30 -22.08 0.68
CA GLU A 116 16.25 -22.85 0.00
C GLU A 116 15.20 -23.44 0.95
N ARG A 117 15.54 -23.73 2.21
CA ARG A 117 14.54 -24.22 3.19
C ARG A 117 13.54 -23.10 3.50
N LEU A 118 14.05 -21.89 3.74
CA LEU A 118 13.24 -20.71 4.00
C LEU A 118 12.40 -20.34 2.77
N LEU A 119 13.01 -20.29 1.59
CA LEU A 119 12.31 -19.95 0.34
C LEU A 119 11.24 -20.99 -0.01
N GLY A 120 11.51 -22.28 0.21
CA GLY A 120 10.55 -23.36 0.02
C GLY A 120 9.35 -23.23 0.96
N TRP A 121 9.59 -22.90 2.23
CA TRP A 121 8.51 -22.61 3.17
C TRP A 121 7.71 -21.36 2.77
N LEU A 122 8.39 -20.28 2.38
CA LEU A 122 7.74 -19.03 2.02
C LEU A 122 6.83 -19.21 0.80
N ARG A 123 7.28 -19.97 -0.21
CA ARG A 123 6.44 -20.38 -1.36
C ARG A 123 5.19 -21.15 -0.92
N ALA A 124 5.32 -22.06 0.05
CA ALA A 124 4.18 -22.85 0.54
C ALA A 124 3.19 -22.02 1.38
N VAL A 125 3.69 -21.10 2.23
CA VAL A 125 2.85 -20.31 3.14
C VAL A 125 2.18 -19.12 2.43
N GLN A 126 2.77 -18.62 1.34
CA GLN A 126 2.21 -17.55 0.51
C GLN A 126 0.77 -17.84 0.08
N ALA A 127 0.49 -19.06 -0.38
CA ALA A 127 -0.85 -19.46 -0.83
C ALA A 127 -1.92 -19.47 0.28
N ARG A 128 -1.50 -19.44 1.55
CA ARG A 128 -2.40 -19.51 2.73
C ARG A 128 -2.38 -18.22 3.55
N THR A 129 -1.55 -17.26 3.16
CA THR A 129 -1.38 -16.00 3.87
C THR A 129 -2.13 -14.90 3.14
N ARG A 130 -2.96 -14.16 3.87
CA ARG A 130 -3.82 -13.13 3.26
C ARG A 130 -3.03 -11.94 2.73
N ALA A 131 -1.97 -11.54 3.43
CA ALA A 131 -1.10 -10.43 3.02
C ALA A 131 0.34 -10.66 3.50
N ILE A 132 1.31 -10.31 2.66
CA ILE A 132 2.72 -10.32 3.02
C ILE A 132 3.26 -8.90 2.84
N GLU A 133 3.90 -8.41 3.89
CA GLU A 133 4.54 -7.10 3.92
C GLU A 133 6.04 -7.26 4.20
N THR A 134 6.85 -6.37 3.65
CA THR A 134 8.31 -6.42 3.81
C THR A 134 8.79 -5.22 4.59
N ILE A 135 9.79 -5.43 5.43
CA ILE A 135 10.46 -4.38 6.18
C ILE A 135 11.83 -4.19 5.54
N GLY A 136 12.09 -3.06 4.89
CA GLY A 136 13.38 -2.80 4.23
C GLY A 136 13.81 -3.92 3.28
N GLU A 137 14.99 -4.49 3.52
CA GLU A 137 15.60 -5.55 2.70
C GLU A 137 14.86 -6.88 2.76
N GLY A 138 13.80 -7.03 3.58
CA GLY A 138 12.94 -8.22 3.56
C GLY A 138 12.33 -8.49 2.18
N ARG A 139 12.23 -7.46 1.34
CA ARG A 139 11.86 -7.60 -0.08
C ARG A 139 12.75 -8.57 -0.86
N LEU A 140 14.05 -8.63 -0.55
CA LEU A 140 15.00 -9.51 -1.25
C LEU A 140 14.64 -10.98 -1.02
N VAL A 141 14.21 -11.31 0.20
CA VAL A 141 13.79 -12.67 0.57
C VAL A 141 12.47 -13.03 -0.13
N LEU A 142 11.51 -12.09 -0.16
CA LEU A 142 10.24 -12.30 -0.84
C LEU A 142 10.41 -12.45 -2.36
N GLU A 143 11.24 -11.61 -2.98
CA GLU A 143 11.57 -11.66 -4.40
C GLU A 143 12.27 -12.97 -4.77
N ALA A 144 13.21 -13.43 -3.95
CA ALA A 144 13.91 -14.70 -4.15
C ALA A 144 12.99 -15.92 -4.03
N ALA A 145 11.93 -15.85 -3.23
CA ALA A 145 10.94 -16.93 -3.14
C ALA A 145 10.08 -17.02 -4.42
N GLY A 146 9.99 -15.95 -5.20
CA GLY A 146 9.16 -15.86 -6.40
C GLY A 146 7.67 -15.77 -6.09
N PRO A 147 6.86 -15.30 -7.06
CA PRO A 147 5.41 -15.29 -6.92
C PRO A 147 4.86 -16.72 -6.90
N THR A 148 3.84 -16.96 -6.09
CA THR A 148 2.94 -18.10 -6.26
C THR A 148 1.95 -17.78 -7.39
N ASP A 149 1.48 -18.79 -8.14
CA ASP A 149 0.53 -18.70 -9.27
C ASP A 149 -0.86 -18.07 -8.92
N HIS A 150 -1.00 -17.46 -7.75
CA HIS A 150 -2.17 -16.69 -7.38
C HIS A 150 -2.08 -15.24 -7.89
N ASP A 151 -2.92 -14.96 -8.88
CA ASP A 151 -3.25 -13.66 -9.50
C ASP A 151 -3.85 -12.61 -8.52
N GLY A 152 -3.38 -12.58 -7.27
CA GLY A 152 -4.06 -11.86 -6.19
C GLY A 152 -3.22 -11.45 -4.99
N LEU A 153 -1.90 -11.68 -4.98
CA LEU A 153 -1.03 -11.03 -3.99
C LEU A 153 -1.04 -9.53 -4.29
N GLN A 154 -1.97 -8.79 -3.68
CA GLN A 154 -1.87 -7.35 -3.51
C GLN A 154 -0.63 -7.08 -2.65
N MET A 155 0.53 -7.08 -3.29
CA MET A 155 1.65 -6.30 -2.82
C MET A 155 1.12 -4.88 -2.82
N ASN A 156 0.72 -4.39 -1.65
CA ASN A 156 0.15 -3.07 -1.49
C ASN A 156 1.30 -2.07 -1.64
N ARG A 157 1.73 -1.92 -2.89
CA ARG A 157 2.81 -1.05 -3.31
C ARG A 157 2.26 0.36 -3.14
N TYR A 158 2.43 0.91 -1.95
CA TYR A 158 2.25 2.33 -1.76
C TYR A 158 3.17 3.03 -2.75
N PRO A 159 2.68 4.04 -3.50
CA PRO A 159 3.48 4.78 -4.45
C PRO A 159 4.46 5.70 -3.68
N GLY A 160 5.46 5.11 -3.04
CA GLY A 160 6.75 5.73 -2.84
C GLY A 160 7.49 5.60 -4.17
N GLY A 161 7.86 6.74 -4.77
CA GLY A 161 8.38 6.81 -6.12
C GLY A 161 9.48 5.77 -6.38
N ALA A 162 9.33 5.03 -7.47
CA ALA A 162 10.45 4.39 -8.11
C ALA A 162 11.37 5.51 -8.62
N SER A 163 12.42 5.80 -7.87
CA SER A 163 13.59 6.52 -8.37
C SER A 163 14.83 5.91 -7.72
N SER A 164 15.68 5.38 -8.59
CA SER A 164 17.07 5.05 -8.33
C SER A 164 17.74 6.15 -7.49
N GLU A 165 18.08 5.87 -6.22
CA GLU A 165 19.21 6.47 -5.50
C GLU A 165 19.39 5.79 -4.13
N ALA A 166 20.40 4.91 -4.05
CA ALA A 166 20.67 3.97 -2.97
C ALA A 166 21.22 4.59 -1.65
N ALA A 167 21.03 5.88 -1.39
CA ALA A 167 21.59 6.54 -0.20
C ALA A 167 20.59 7.36 0.62
N LEU A 168 19.42 7.71 0.09
CA LEU A 168 18.37 8.50 0.78
C LEU A 168 17.14 7.66 1.20
N SER A 169 17.11 6.36 0.88
CA SER A 169 15.95 5.48 1.05
C SER A 169 15.75 4.90 2.46
N ALA A 170 16.80 4.79 3.29
CA ALA A 170 16.69 4.13 4.61
C ALA A 170 15.77 4.88 5.59
N SER A 171 15.54 6.19 5.37
CA SER A 171 14.73 7.01 6.28
C SER A 171 13.22 6.87 6.07
N ASN A 172 12.76 6.58 4.85
CA ASN A 172 11.33 6.39 4.56
C ASN A 172 10.89 4.95 4.83
N ASP A 173 11.77 3.98 4.58
CA ASP A 173 11.51 2.54 4.82
C ASP A 173 11.14 2.24 6.28
N ARG A 174 11.75 2.96 7.24
CA ARG A 174 11.55 2.72 8.69
C ARG A 174 10.10 2.86 9.13
N HIS A 175 9.33 3.73 8.49
CA HIS A 175 7.94 4.02 8.86
C HIS A 175 6.93 3.25 8.00
N ASP A 176 7.34 2.66 6.89
CA ASP A 176 6.42 1.99 5.98
C ASP A 176 5.82 0.73 6.61
N CYS A 177 6.62 -0.03 7.38
CA CYS A 177 6.12 -1.16 8.15
C CYS A 177 5.11 -0.75 9.25
N ALA A 178 5.36 0.39 9.91
CA ALA A 178 4.46 0.95 10.92
C ALA A 178 3.13 1.38 10.30
N ARG A 179 3.18 2.03 9.13
CA ARG A 179 2.00 2.42 8.37
C ARG A 179 1.22 1.19 7.90
N ALA A 180 1.89 0.15 7.40
CA ALA A 180 1.28 -1.11 7.02
C ALA A 180 0.51 -1.74 8.19
N ALA A 181 1.14 -1.86 9.36
CA ALA A 181 0.49 -2.36 10.57
C ALA A 181 -0.75 -1.53 10.94
N LEU A 182 -0.64 -0.20 10.95
CA LEU A 182 -1.76 0.71 11.24
C LEU A 182 -2.92 0.58 10.26
N MET A 183 -2.68 0.21 9.01
CA MET A 183 -3.75 -0.01 8.03
C MET A 183 -4.53 -1.29 8.30
N PHE A 184 -3.85 -2.36 8.71
CA PHE A 184 -4.53 -3.57 9.17
C PHE A 184 -5.34 -3.29 10.42
N ILE A 185 -4.77 -2.57 11.39
CA ILE A 185 -5.46 -2.16 12.62
C ILE A 185 -6.68 -1.29 12.31
N LYS A 186 -6.53 -0.29 11.42
CA LYS A 186 -7.64 0.57 10.98
C LYS A 186 -8.75 -0.22 10.30
N ARG A 187 -8.40 -1.19 9.44
CA ARG A 187 -9.36 -2.05 8.75
C ARG A 187 -10.12 -2.93 9.73
N ASP A 188 -9.42 -3.46 10.74
CA ASP A 188 -9.93 -4.53 11.60
C ASP A 188 -10.62 -4.01 12.87
N LEU A 189 -10.17 -2.87 13.41
CA LEU A 189 -10.65 -2.26 14.67
C LEU A 189 -11.10 -0.80 14.54
N GLY A 190 -11.01 -0.20 13.34
CA GLY A 190 -11.47 1.17 13.08
C GLY A 190 -10.39 2.25 13.19
N ALA A 191 -10.70 3.42 12.63
CA ALA A 191 -9.74 4.53 12.48
C ALA A 191 -9.37 5.22 13.79
N GLU A 192 -10.29 5.26 14.75
CA GLU A 192 -10.07 5.88 16.06
C GLU A 192 -9.04 5.09 16.88
N LEU A 193 -9.26 3.78 17.03
CA LEU A 193 -8.31 2.91 17.72
C LEU A 193 -6.95 2.90 17.02
N ALA A 194 -6.92 2.80 15.68
CA ALA A 194 -5.67 2.89 14.93
C ALA A 194 -4.92 4.22 15.17
N ARG A 195 -5.63 5.33 15.33
CA ARG A 195 -5.00 6.60 15.67
C ARG A 195 -4.46 6.61 17.09
N SER A 196 -5.22 6.11 18.07
CA SER A 196 -4.75 5.98 19.46
C SER A 196 -3.51 5.09 19.55
N VAL A 197 -3.44 4.01 18.78
CA VAL A 197 -2.24 3.18 18.63
C VAL A 197 -1.08 4.00 18.06
N ALA A 198 -1.30 4.71 16.95
CA ALA A 198 -0.26 5.52 16.33
C ALA A 198 0.27 6.61 17.28
N ASP A 199 -0.60 7.28 18.05
CA ASP A 199 -0.20 8.31 19.02
C ASP A 199 0.58 7.72 20.21
N ARG A 200 0.27 6.48 20.63
CA ARG A 200 0.97 5.79 21.71
C ARG A 200 2.36 5.33 21.31
N VAL A 201 2.48 4.72 20.14
CA VAL A 201 3.75 4.14 19.66
C VAL A 201 4.66 5.20 19.04
N MET A 202 4.08 6.19 18.34
CA MET A 202 4.81 7.26 17.65
C MET A 202 4.13 8.62 17.91
N PRO A 203 4.31 9.23 19.10
CA PRO A 203 3.69 10.49 19.47
C PRO A 203 3.94 11.60 18.43
N GLY A 204 2.87 12.28 18.03
CA GLY A 204 2.93 13.38 17.05
C GLY A 204 2.84 12.96 15.57
N MET A 205 2.89 11.67 15.26
CA MET A 205 2.80 11.16 13.88
C MET A 205 1.40 10.65 13.51
N ALA A 206 0.48 10.47 14.48
CA ALA A 206 -0.82 9.84 14.22
C ALA A 206 -1.71 10.64 13.27
N ALA A 207 -1.71 11.97 13.37
CA ALA A 207 -2.49 12.82 12.46
C ALA A 207 -2.04 12.69 11.00
N THR A 208 -0.74 12.44 10.79
CA THR A 208 -0.12 12.27 9.46
C THR A 208 -0.38 10.88 8.90
N TRP A 209 -0.31 9.84 9.74
CA TRP A 209 -0.38 8.44 9.30
C TRP A 209 -1.79 7.87 9.29
N VAL A 210 -2.62 8.30 10.25
CA VAL A 210 -4.03 7.90 10.39
C VAL A 210 -4.89 9.18 10.44
N PRO A 211 -5.09 9.85 9.29
CA PRO A 211 -6.07 10.91 9.22
C PRO A 211 -7.43 10.33 9.59
N LEU A 212 -8.07 10.91 10.60
CA LEU A 212 -9.46 10.64 10.91
C LEU A 212 -10.31 11.23 9.78
N PRO A 213 -11.33 10.53 9.30
CA PRO A 213 -12.41 11.21 8.58
C PRO A 213 -12.90 12.35 9.48
N ALA A 214 -13.15 13.53 8.91
CA ALA A 214 -13.87 14.56 9.64
C ALA A 214 -15.16 13.95 10.21
N GLU A 215 -15.50 14.25 11.47
CA GLU A 215 -16.68 13.71 12.13
C GLU A 215 -17.88 13.74 11.20
N GLY A 216 -18.47 12.56 10.96
CA GLY A 216 -19.59 12.38 10.04
C GLY A 216 -19.19 11.84 8.67
N GLY A 217 -18.72 10.58 8.60
CA GLY A 217 -18.90 9.66 7.46
C GLY A 217 -18.51 10.13 6.05
N THR A 218 -17.87 11.30 5.93
CA THR A 218 -17.60 11.97 4.67
C THR A 218 -16.10 12.18 4.61
N LEU A 219 -15.49 11.60 3.58
CA LEU A 219 -14.10 11.87 3.23
C LEU A 219 -13.86 13.40 3.30
N SER A 220 -12.77 13.80 3.94
CA SER A 220 -12.36 15.21 3.94
C SER A 220 -12.23 15.69 2.48
N VAL A 221 -12.33 17.00 2.27
CA VAL A 221 -12.18 17.58 0.92
C VAL A 221 -10.87 17.12 0.27
N ALA A 222 -9.77 17.10 1.03
CA ALA A 222 -8.48 16.65 0.55
C ALA A 222 -8.47 15.16 0.17
N GLU A 223 -9.12 14.30 0.96
CA GLU A 223 -9.23 12.87 0.65
C GLU A 223 -10.11 12.60 -0.57
N LYS A 224 -11.20 13.35 -0.75
CA LYS A 224 -12.05 13.29 -1.95
C LYS A 224 -11.24 13.63 -3.20
N ILE A 225 -10.40 14.66 -3.13
CA ILE A 225 -9.52 15.05 -4.22
C ILE A 225 -8.45 13.97 -4.50
N ARG A 226 -7.80 13.43 -3.48
CA ARG A 226 -6.82 12.33 -3.65
C ARG A 226 -7.45 11.05 -4.19
N ALA A 227 -8.68 10.73 -3.78
CA ALA A 227 -9.43 9.60 -4.30
C ALA A 227 -9.76 9.77 -5.79
N ALA A 228 -10.20 10.97 -6.19
CA ALA A 228 -10.41 11.29 -7.60
C ALA A 228 -9.11 11.23 -8.41
N ALA A 229 -7.97 11.69 -7.88
CA ALA A 229 -6.67 11.58 -8.55
C ALA A 229 -6.27 10.11 -8.79
N ARG A 230 -6.41 9.23 -7.78
CA ARG A 230 -6.17 7.78 -7.94
C ARG A 230 -7.09 7.16 -8.98
N TRP A 231 -8.36 7.54 -8.98
CA TRP A 231 -9.31 7.09 -9.99
C TRP A 231 -8.91 7.55 -11.40
N MET A 232 -8.46 8.80 -11.56
CA MET A 232 -7.97 9.30 -12.86
C MET A 232 -6.75 8.53 -13.35
N GLU A 233 -5.85 8.13 -12.45
CA GLU A 233 -4.68 7.33 -12.79
C GLU A 233 -5.04 5.90 -13.21
N ALA A 234 -5.91 5.23 -12.45
CA ALA A 234 -6.37 3.88 -12.77
C ALA A 234 -7.17 3.79 -14.08
N ASN A 235 -7.67 4.93 -14.59
CA ASN A 235 -8.53 5.01 -15.77
C ASN A 235 -7.93 5.83 -16.90
N CYS A 236 -6.63 6.13 -16.84
CA CYS A 236 -6.01 7.06 -17.76
C CYS A 236 -5.94 6.54 -19.20
N ASP A 237 -6.06 5.22 -19.41
CA ASP A 237 -6.08 4.52 -20.70
C ASP A 237 -7.36 4.80 -21.53
N ARG A 238 -8.44 5.22 -20.86
CA ARG A 238 -9.72 5.56 -21.46
C ARG A 238 -9.97 7.07 -21.49
N PRO A 239 -10.97 7.56 -22.28
CA PRO A 239 -11.40 8.95 -22.21
C PRO A 239 -11.94 9.25 -20.80
N VAL A 240 -11.21 10.09 -20.05
CA VAL A 240 -11.61 10.57 -18.72
C VAL A 240 -11.92 12.05 -18.82
N SER A 241 -13.14 12.45 -18.46
CA SER A 241 -13.53 13.85 -18.37
C SER A 241 -13.33 14.40 -16.95
N VAL A 242 -13.27 15.73 -16.83
CA VAL A 242 -13.25 16.40 -15.52
C VAL A 242 -14.55 16.17 -14.76
N ALA A 243 -15.67 16.03 -15.46
CA ALA A 243 -16.98 15.72 -14.88
C ALA A 243 -16.96 14.36 -14.17
N ASP A 244 -16.36 13.34 -14.79
CA ASP A 244 -16.25 12.01 -14.19
C ASP A 244 -15.42 12.04 -12.90
N ALA A 245 -14.29 12.74 -12.91
CA ALA A 245 -13.44 12.89 -11.73
C ALA A 245 -14.12 13.70 -10.61
N ALA A 246 -14.90 14.72 -10.97
CA ALA A 246 -15.70 15.51 -10.03
C ALA A 246 -16.81 14.66 -9.38
N GLN A 247 -17.46 13.79 -10.16
CA GLN A 247 -18.46 12.86 -9.68
C GLN A 247 -17.89 11.86 -8.67
N VAL A 248 -16.69 11.32 -8.93
CA VAL A 248 -15.97 10.43 -7.99
C VAL A 248 -15.64 11.14 -6.67
N ALA A 249 -15.33 12.44 -6.72
CA ALA A 249 -15.13 13.26 -5.53
C ALA A 249 -16.44 13.68 -4.82
N ALA A 250 -17.61 13.34 -5.38
CA ALA A 250 -18.92 13.85 -4.97
C ALA A 250 -18.94 15.39 -4.90
N MET A 251 -18.44 16.05 -5.96
CA MET A 251 -18.34 17.50 -6.07
C MET A 251 -18.89 18.01 -7.41
N SER A 252 -19.34 19.26 -7.43
CA SER A 252 -19.54 19.96 -8.70
C SER A 252 -18.19 20.22 -9.39
N GLU A 253 -18.17 20.24 -10.72
CA GLU A 253 -16.96 20.44 -11.53
C GLU A 253 -16.20 21.71 -11.14
N ARG A 254 -16.90 22.83 -10.92
CA ARG A 254 -16.31 24.10 -10.52
C ARG A 254 -15.59 24.01 -9.17
N ASN A 255 -16.20 23.33 -8.19
CA ASN A 255 -15.58 23.15 -6.87
C ASN A 255 -14.40 22.17 -6.95
N PHE A 256 -14.57 21.09 -7.71
CA PHE A 256 -13.53 20.10 -7.96
C PHE A 256 -12.28 20.73 -8.59
N LEU A 257 -12.42 21.48 -9.69
CA LEU A 257 -11.30 22.15 -10.36
C LEU A 257 -10.50 23.04 -9.41
N ARG A 258 -11.21 23.87 -8.62
CA ARG A 258 -10.58 24.77 -7.65
C ARG A 258 -9.84 24.01 -6.55
N ARG A 259 -10.50 23.00 -5.96
CA ARG A 259 -9.93 22.22 -4.84
C ARG A 259 -8.80 21.31 -5.30
N PHE A 260 -8.93 20.70 -6.47
CA PHE A 260 -7.89 19.88 -7.07
C PHE A 260 -6.63 20.69 -7.34
N LYS A 261 -6.74 21.88 -7.94
CA LYS A 261 -5.58 22.75 -8.15
C LYS A 261 -4.92 23.19 -6.84
N HIS A 262 -5.71 23.49 -5.82
CA HIS A 262 -5.19 23.87 -4.51
C HIS A 262 -4.46 22.71 -3.80
N GLU A 263 -5.02 21.49 -3.86
CA GLU A 263 -4.45 20.33 -3.18
C GLU A 263 -3.27 19.73 -3.94
N MET A 264 -3.41 19.52 -5.26
CA MET A 264 -2.43 18.82 -6.10
C MET A 264 -1.41 19.76 -6.75
N GLN A 265 -1.58 21.09 -6.60
CA GLN A 265 -0.77 22.13 -7.24
C GLN A 265 -0.75 22.09 -8.78
N VAL A 266 -1.58 21.25 -9.40
CA VAL A 266 -1.74 21.10 -10.86
C VAL A 266 -3.22 21.00 -11.21
N THR A 267 -3.58 21.28 -12.47
CA THR A 267 -4.96 21.09 -12.93
C THR A 267 -5.25 19.60 -13.14
N PRO A 268 -6.51 19.13 -13.04
CA PRO A 268 -6.86 17.74 -13.35
C PRO A 268 -6.40 17.31 -14.75
N SER A 269 -6.54 18.18 -15.74
CA SER A 269 -6.11 17.91 -17.12
C SER A 269 -4.59 17.75 -17.24
N ASP A 270 -3.82 18.60 -16.56
CA ASP A 270 -2.36 18.49 -16.52
C ASP A 270 -1.91 17.25 -15.76
N TYR A 271 -2.57 16.92 -14.64
CA TYR A 271 -2.30 15.71 -13.87
C TYR A 271 -2.51 14.45 -14.72
N LEU A 272 -3.66 14.34 -15.41
CA LEU A 272 -3.94 13.23 -16.31
C LEU A 272 -2.89 13.15 -17.43
N LEU A 273 -2.47 14.29 -17.99
CA LEU A 273 -1.43 14.32 -19.01
C LEU A 273 -0.09 13.80 -18.48
N GLN A 274 0.30 14.17 -17.27
CA GLN A 274 1.54 13.71 -16.63
C GLN A 274 1.51 12.20 -16.38
N VAL A 275 0.39 11.66 -15.89
CA VAL A 275 0.21 10.22 -15.69
C VAL A 275 0.33 9.46 -17.01
N ARG A 276 -0.36 9.93 -18.06
CA ARG A 276 -0.31 9.30 -19.39
C ARG A 276 1.09 9.33 -20.00
N LEU A 277 1.82 10.44 -19.80
CA LEU A 277 3.21 10.56 -20.23
C LEU A 277 4.11 9.57 -19.50
N ARG A 278 3.98 9.45 -18.17
CA ARG A 278 4.74 8.47 -17.37
C ARG A 278 4.53 7.05 -17.88
N ILE A 279 3.28 6.66 -18.13
CA ILE A 279 2.96 5.32 -18.67
C ILE A 279 3.53 5.14 -20.08
N ALA A 280 3.47 6.18 -20.93
CA ALA A 280 4.08 6.13 -22.25
C ALA A 280 5.61 5.95 -22.17
N CYS A 281 6.29 6.65 -21.26
CA CYS A 281 7.72 6.47 -21.01
C CYS A 281 8.04 5.03 -20.59
N ASN A 282 7.28 4.46 -19.65
CA ASN A 282 7.47 3.08 -19.22
C ASN A 282 7.33 2.10 -20.40
N PHE A 283 6.28 2.24 -21.22
CA PHE A 283 6.12 1.39 -22.40
C PHE A 283 7.22 1.59 -23.45
N LEU A 284 7.76 2.80 -23.61
CA LEU A 284 8.85 3.07 -24.54
C LEU A 284 10.16 2.39 -24.11
N THR A 285 10.39 2.26 -22.81
CA THR A 285 11.57 1.64 -22.21
C THR A 285 11.44 0.11 -22.13
N GLU A 286 10.27 -0.39 -21.70
CA GLU A 286 10.06 -1.82 -21.42
C GLU A 286 9.62 -2.63 -22.65
N THR A 287 9.20 -1.98 -23.74
CA THR A 287 8.61 -2.68 -24.91
C THR A 287 9.06 -2.13 -26.26
N GLU A 288 8.97 -2.99 -27.29
CA GLU A 288 9.17 -2.63 -28.71
C GLU A 288 7.89 -2.14 -29.40
N LEU A 289 6.80 -1.89 -28.66
CA LEU A 289 5.52 -1.60 -29.28
C LEU A 289 5.59 -0.35 -30.18
N PRO A 290 4.91 -0.33 -31.33
CA PRO A 290 4.82 0.88 -32.16
C PRO A 290 4.26 2.06 -31.37
N VAL A 291 4.77 3.27 -31.63
CA VAL A 291 4.40 4.50 -30.90
C VAL A 291 2.89 4.74 -30.91
N ASP A 292 2.21 4.42 -32.01
CA ASP A 292 0.75 4.55 -32.11
C ASP A 292 0.00 3.58 -31.16
N LYS A 293 0.52 2.37 -30.98
CA LYS A 293 -0.05 1.38 -30.04
C LYS A 293 0.19 1.79 -28.59
N ILE A 294 1.36 2.37 -28.30
CA ILE A 294 1.66 2.96 -26.99
C ILE A 294 0.73 4.13 -26.69
N ALA A 295 0.48 5.00 -27.67
CA ALA A 295 -0.40 6.15 -27.51
C ALA A 295 -1.85 5.75 -27.16
N ARG A 296 -2.35 4.67 -27.77
CA ARG A 296 -3.67 4.10 -27.42
C ARG A 296 -3.68 3.52 -26.01
N ARG A 297 -2.66 2.73 -25.64
CA ARG A 297 -2.55 2.11 -24.31
C ARG A 297 -2.33 3.10 -23.17
N SER A 298 -1.67 4.22 -23.43
CA SER A 298 -1.49 5.32 -22.47
C SER A 298 -2.67 6.30 -22.48
N GLY A 299 -3.71 6.07 -23.28
CA GLY A 299 -4.90 6.95 -23.37
C GLY A 299 -4.64 8.33 -23.99
N THR A 300 -3.50 8.53 -24.64
CA THR A 300 -3.20 9.77 -25.39
C THR A 300 -3.88 9.82 -26.76
N GLY A 301 -4.42 8.69 -27.22
CA GLY A 301 -5.26 8.57 -28.42
C GLY A 301 -4.49 8.02 -29.61
N ASN A 302 -3.55 8.79 -30.15
CA ASN A 302 -2.75 8.39 -31.32
C ASN A 302 -1.29 8.88 -31.24
N GLY A 303 -0.44 8.28 -32.08
CA GLY A 303 0.99 8.54 -32.10
C GLY A 303 1.36 10.00 -32.36
N ASP A 304 0.61 10.70 -33.22
CA ASP A 304 0.87 12.11 -33.54
C ASP A 304 0.63 13.02 -32.34
N ARG A 305 -0.47 12.80 -31.61
CA ARG A 305 -0.79 13.54 -30.40
C ARG A 305 0.24 13.28 -29.31
N LEU A 306 0.63 12.01 -29.12
CA LEU A 306 1.70 11.64 -28.20
C LEU A 306 3.02 12.34 -28.56
N ALA A 307 3.41 12.34 -29.84
CA ALA A 307 4.63 12.99 -30.31
C ALA A 307 4.61 14.52 -30.10
N LYS A 308 3.48 15.18 -30.32
CA LYS A 308 3.32 16.62 -30.01
C LYS A 308 3.48 16.90 -28.51
N ILE A 309 2.86 16.07 -27.66
CA ILE A 309 2.97 16.21 -26.20
C ILE A 309 4.43 16.01 -25.75
N PHE A 310 5.10 14.97 -26.26
CA PHE A 310 6.50 14.66 -25.97
C PHE A 310 7.42 15.82 -26.35
N ARG A 311 7.30 16.37 -27.57
CA ARG A 311 8.09 17.54 -27.99
C ARG A 311 7.86 18.74 -27.07
N LYS A 312 6.62 18.98 -26.68
CA LYS A 312 6.27 20.12 -25.81
C LYS A 312 6.79 19.99 -24.38
N ARG A 313 6.77 18.77 -23.80
CA ARG A 313 7.07 18.54 -22.38
C ARG A 313 8.51 18.06 -22.13
N MET A 314 9.11 17.37 -23.09
CA MET A 314 10.40 16.67 -22.94
C MET A 314 11.44 17.10 -23.98
N ALA A 315 11.09 17.97 -24.93
CA ALA A 315 11.94 18.40 -26.04
C ALA A 315 12.50 17.25 -26.90
N LEU A 316 11.88 16.07 -26.84
CA LEU A 316 12.24 14.86 -27.57
C LEU A 316 11.00 14.25 -28.22
N SER A 317 11.18 13.47 -29.27
CA SER A 317 10.14 12.57 -29.79
C SER A 317 10.12 11.25 -29.00
N PRO A 318 9.00 10.51 -29.01
CA PRO A 318 8.91 9.19 -28.37
C PRO A 318 9.99 8.20 -28.87
N THR A 319 10.32 8.25 -30.16
CA THR A 319 11.36 7.40 -30.77
C THR A 319 12.76 7.77 -30.28
N GLU A 320 13.10 9.06 -30.21
CA GLU A 320 14.38 9.52 -29.66
C GLU A 320 14.50 9.20 -28.17
N TYR A 321 13.40 9.33 -27.42
CA TYR A 321 13.36 8.95 -26.01
C TYR A 321 13.70 7.46 -25.85
N ARG A 322 13.05 6.57 -26.61
CA ARG A 322 13.35 5.13 -26.62
C ARG A 322 14.82 4.85 -26.95
N ALA A 323 15.36 5.49 -27.99
CA ALA A 323 16.74 5.27 -28.41
C ALA A 323 17.73 5.65 -27.30
N ARG A 324 17.52 6.79 -26.63
CA ARG A 324 18.37 7.23 -25.52
C ARG A 324 18.27 6.32 -24.29
N SER A 325 17.07 5.87 -23.96
CA SER A 325 16.85 4.98 -22.81
C SER A 325 17.52 3.61 -23.00
N ARG A 326 17.72 3.13 -24.24
CA ARG A 326 18.45 1.89 -24.51
C ARG A 326 19.95 2.03 -24.31
N VAL A 327 20.53 3.10 -24.86
CA VAL A 327 21.96 3.38 -24.71
C VAL A 327 22.33 3.54 -23.24
N ALA A 328 21.45 4.13 -22.42
CA ALA A 328 21.65 4.26 -20.98
C ALA A 328 21.45 2.95 -20.18
N ASN A 329 20.83 1.93 -20.74
CA ASN A 329 20.60 0.63 -20.08
C ASN A 329 21.62 -0.44 -20.53
N GLU A 330 22.34 -0.18 -21.62
CA GLU A 330 23.43 -1.02 -22.16
C GLU A 330 24.83 -0.57 -21.71
N ALA A 331 24.95 0.63 -21.14
CA ALA A 331 26.18 1.21 -20.57
C ALA A 331 26.25 1.02 -19.04
#